data_AF-A0A7K4CZ07-F1
#
_entry.id   AF-A0A7K4CZ07-F1
#
_cell.length_a   1.000
_cell.length_b   1.000
_cell.length_c   1.000
_cell.angle_alpha   90.00
_cell.angle_beta   90.00
_cell.angle_gamma   90.00
#
_symmetry.space_group_name_H-M   'P 1'
#
loop_
_entity.id
_entity.type
_entity.pdbx_description
1 polymer ?
#
loop_
_entity_poly.entity_id
_entity_poly.type
_entity_poly.pdbx_seq_one_letter_code
_entity_poly.pdbx_strand_id
1 'polypeptide(L)'
;MFPKSSLDLVILSIINEYPDGVKGYTLMKELEKRFGESSVPGPGTFYPRLKKLKEEKLVDGGEDDKLWRLTSSGKKHLQEEVPDILKQSLDFMPQLYKFLMRAIPFGRRLDFISSRVPETACHGCGPNSALFDAESFSRDIDDIPDEGKSIKRLQDIKARLEHVKQEAEAQFKAQLAEIDGVMKSIDQKIARCEAEKASWRRIPIEDGSFGNKEK
;
A
#
# COMPACT_ATOMS: atom_id res chain seq x y z
N MET A 1 3.39 16.77 1.85
CA MET A 1 4.63 17.02 1.10
C MET A 1 5.36 15.69 0.93
N PHE A 2 5.67 15.30 -0.30
CA PHE A 2 6.39 14.04 -0.56
C PHE A 2 7.82 14.10 -0.01
N PRO A 3 8.30 13.06 0.69
CA PRO A 3 9.73 12.83 0.83
C PRO A 3 10.38 12.78 -0.56
N LYS A 4 11.60 13.31 -0.71
CA LYS A 4 12.26 13.43 -2.03
C LYS A 4 12.37 12.08 -2.74
N SER A 5 12.70 11.01 -2.03
CA SER A 5 12.78 9.64 -2.56
C SER A 5 11.41 9.09 -3.00
N SER A 6 10.34 9.44 -2.28
CA SER A 6 8.99 8.99 -2.63
C SER A 6 8.48 9.64 -3.92
N LEU A 7 8.83 10.89 -4.19
CA LEU A 7 8.42 11.56 -5.42
C LEU A 7 9.04 10.92 -6.66
N ASP A 8 10.33 10.60 -6.60
CA ASP A 8 11.06 9.95 -7.70
C ASP A 8 10.40 8.61 -8.06
N LEU A 9 10.11 7.78 -7.05
CA LEU A 9 9.41 6.49 -7.25
C LEU A 9 7.98 6.66 -7.79
N VAL A 10 7.23 7.66 -7.33
CA VAL A 10 5.87 7.91 -7.83
C VAL A 10 5.91 8.32 -9.30
N ILE A 11 6.84 9.19 -9.70
CA ILE A 11 7.03 9.59 -11.11
C ILE A 11 7.32 8.36 -11.97
N LEU A 12 8.30 7.54 -11.56
CA LEU A 12 8.65 6.31 -12.29
C LEU A 12 7.46 5.34 -12.37
N SER A 13 6.69 5.22 -11.29
CA SER A 13 5.49 4.35 -11.24
C SER A 13 4.41 4.80 -12.22
N ILE A 14 4.13 6.11 -12.28
CA ILE A 14 3.16 6.65 -13.26
C ILE A 14 3.68 6.42 -14.69
N ILE A 15 4.96 6.68 -14.98
CA ILE A 15 5.52 6.43 -16.31
C ILE A 15 5.42 4.94 -16.69
N ASN A 16 5.59 4.02 -15.74
CA ASN A 16 5.47 2.58 -15.97
C ASN A 16 4.07 2.16 -16.46
N GLU A 17 3.02 2.89 -16.07
CA GLU A 17 1.64 2.66 -16.53
C GLU A 17 1.41 3.09 -17.99
N TYR A 18 2.30 3.91 -18.56
CA TYR A 18 2.25 4.39 -19.94
C TYR A 18 3.45 3.85 -20.75
N PRO A 19 3.45 2.56 -21.14
CA PRO A 19 4.60 1.94 -21.83
C PRO A 19 4.96 2.61 -23.17
N ASP A 20 3.97 3.19 -23.87
CA ASP A 20 4.17 3.92 -25.13
C ASP A 20 4.78 5.33 -24.92
N GLY A 21 4.86 5.76 -23.67
CA GLY A 21 5.41 7.04 -23.22
C GLY A 21 4.34 8.07 -22.89
N VAL A 22 4.72 9.04 -22.05
CA VAL A 22 3.79 10.03 -21.49
C VAL A 22 4.39 11.44 -21.47
N LYS A 23 3.55 12.45 -21.71
CA LYS A 23 3.98 13.86 -21.70
C LYS A 23 4.21 14.35 -20.27
N GLY A 24 5.19 15.23 -20.09
CA GLY A 24 5.53 15.78 -18.76
C GLY A 24 4.36 16.47 -18.05
N TYR A 25 3.53 17.22 -18.77
CA TYR A 25 2.34 17.84 -18.17
C TYR A 25 1.27 16.80 -17.80
N THR A 26 1.17 15.69 -18.55
CA THR A 26 0.22 14.61 -18.27
C THR A 26 0.61 13.91 -16.97
N LEU A 27 1.91 13.70 -16.74
CA LEU A 27 2.42 13.18 -15.46
C LEU A 27 2.01 14.06 -14.27
N MET A 28 2.10 15.38 -14.42
CA MET A 28 1.71 16.33 -13.37
C MET A 28 0.20 16.26 -13.09
N LYS A 29 -0.64 16.15 -14.13
CA LYS A 29 -2.09 15.97 -13.97
C LYS A 29 -2.46 14.64 -13.30
N GLU A 30 -1.74 13.56 -13.63
CA GLU A 30 -1.95 12.26 -12.98
C GLU A 30 -1.57 12.30 -11.50
N LEU A 31 -0.50 13.02 -11.14
CA LEU A 31 -0.15 13.29 -9.74
C LEU A 31 -1.27 14.06 -9.03
N GLU A 32 -1.75 15.16 -9.61
CA GLU A 32 -2.82 15.99 -9.03
C GLU A 32 -4.11 15.19 -8.81
N LYS A 33 -4.49 14.38 -9.82
CA LYS A 33 -5.67 13.52 -9.77
C LYS A 33 -5.61 12.48 -8.64
N ARG A 34 -4.43 11.90 -8.38
CA ARG A 34 -4.27 10.80 -7.41
C ARG A 34 -4.05 11.29 -5.98
N PHE A 35 -3.32 12.39 -5.81
CA PHE A 35 -2.85 12.84 -4.49
C PHE A 35 -3.45 14.19 -4.04
N GLY A 36 -4.20 14.86 -4.92
CA GLY A 36 -4.76 16.19 -4.70
C GLY A 36 -3.76 17.30 -4.98
N GLU A 37 -4.24 18.42 -5.50
CA GLU A 37 -3.42 19.56 -5.95
C GLU A 37 -2.49 20.11 -4.84
N SER A 38 -2.95 20.13 -3.59
CA SER A 38 -2.16 20.62 -2.44
C SER A 38 -1.01 19.71 -2.03
N SER A 39 -1.03 18.45 -2.44
CA SER A 39 -0.03 17.45 -2.04
C SER A 39 1.10 17.31 -3.06
N VAL A 40 0.88 17.77 -4.29
CA VAL A 40 1.77 17.59 -5.44
C VAL A 40 2.78 18.74 -5.53
N PRO A 41 4.05 18.47 -5.88
CA PRO A 41 5.04 19.52 -6.09
C PRO A 41 4.69 20.41 -7.27
N GLY A 42 4.96 21.72 -7.14
CA GLY A 42 4.84 22.64 -8.27
C GLY A 42 5.86 22.36 -9.40
N PRO A 43 5.69 22.99 -10.58
CA PRO A 43 6.53 22.78 -11.76
C PRO A 43 8.03 22.94 -11.50
N GLY A 44 8.40 23.91 -10.67
CA GLY A 44 9.79 24.19 -10.30
C GLY A 44 10.47 23.08 -9.49
N THR A 45 9.71 22.12 -8.94
CA THR A 45 10.27 20.91 -8.29
C THR A 45 10.09 19.69 -9.20
N PHE A 46 8.96 19.57 -9.89
CA PHE A 46 8.65 18.41 -10.73
C PHE A 46 9.60 18.24 -11.92
N TYR A 47 9.77 19.27 -12.76
CA TYR A 47 10.57 19.14 -13.98
C TYR A 47 12.07 18.94 -13.71
N PRO A 48 12.69 19.61 -12.72
CA PRO A 48 14.07 19.28 -12.34
C PRO A 48 14.25 17.85 -11.84
N ARG A 49 13.25 17.27 -11.17
CA ARG A 49 13.27 15.86 -10.76
C ARG A 49 13.21 14.93 -11.97
N LEU A 50 12.31 15.22 -12.92
CA LEU A 50 12.20 14.44 -14.14
C LEU A 50 13.49 14.48 -14.99
N LYS A 51 14.16 15.64 -15.04
CA LYS A 51 15.48 15.78 -15.67
C LYS A 51 16.55 14.94 -14.95
N LYS A 52 16.58 14.95 -13.61
CA LYS A 52 17.49 14.13 -12.81
C LYS A 52 17.29 12.63 -13.06
N LEU A 53 16.05 12.15 -13.11
CA LEU A 53 15.74 10.75 -13.43
C LEU A 53 16.24 10.35 -14.82
N LYS A 54 16.25 11.29 -15.77
CA LYS A 54 16.83 11.10 -17.10
C LYS A 54 18.35 11.00 -17.06
N GLU A 55 19.00 11.90 -16.33
CA GLU A 55 20.46 11.91 -16.13
C GLU A 55 20.92 10.60 -15.46
N GLU A 56 20.10 10.05 -14.56
CA GLU A 56 20.30 8.74 -13.91
C GLU A 56 19.91 7.55 -14.79
N LYS A 57 19.47 7.78 -16.03
CA LYS A 57 19.05 6.76 -17.01
C LYS A 57 17.90 5.86 -16.54
N LEU A 58 17.08 6.35 -15.61
CA LEU A 58 15.88 5.65 -15.14
C LEU A 58 14.70 5.89 -16.08
N VAL A 59 14.72 7.03 -16.78
CA VAL A 59 13.76 7.35 -17.85
C VAL A 59 14.51 7.80 -19.11
N ASP A 60 13.92 7.51 -20.26
CA ASP A 60 14.31 8.07 -21.55
C ASP A 60 13.31 9.15 -21.99
N GLY A 61 13.79 10.15 -22.74
CA GLY A 61 12.96 11.23 -23.31
C GLY A 61 13.44 12.66 -23.04
N GLY A 62 12.97 13.61 -23.88
CA GLY A 62 13.16 15.09 -23.82
C GLY A 62 14.56 15.58 -24.28
N GLU A 63 14.77 16.46 -25.26
CA GLU A 63 13.94 17.48 -25.92
C GLU A 63 13.51 17.13 -27.37
N ASP A 64 12.55 17.91 -27.87
CA ASP A 64 11.95 17.93 -29.22
C ASP A 64 11.04 16.79 -29.73
N ASP A 65 10.64 15.81 -28.91
CA ASP A 65 9.24 15.28 -28.95
C ASP A 65 8.85 14.41 -27.73
N LYS A 66 8.85 15.07 -26.56
CA LYS A 66 7.86 15.06 -25.47
C LYS A 66 7.23 13.75 -24.92
N LEU A 67 7.77 12.56 -25.15
CA LEU A 67 7.33 11.36 -24.43
C LEU A 67 8.41 10.82 -23.50
N TRP A 68 8.07 10.70 -22.22
CA TRP A 68 8.88 10.07 -21.18
C TRP A 68 8.55 8.59 -21.13
N ARG A 69 9.57 7.74 -21.13
CA ARG A 69 9.45 6.29 -21.04
C ARG A 69 10.34 5.73 -19.96
N LEU A 70 9.89 4.68 -19.30
CA LEU A 70 10.68 4.00 -18.29
C LEU A 70 11.73 3.10 -18.96
N THR A 71 12.98 3.19 -18.52
CA THR A 71 14.04 2.29 -19.01
C THR A 71 14.00 0.94 -18.28
N SER A 72 14.73 -0.05 -18.79
CA SER A 72 14.94 -1.31 -18.04
C SER A 72 15.58 -1.07 -16.67
N SER A 73 16.48 -0.08 -16.57
CA SER A 73 17.08 0.32 -15.29
C SER A 73 16.05 0.96 -14.37
N GLY A 74 15.17 1.82 -14.89
CA GLY A 74 14.06 2.41 -14.14
C GLY A 74 13.10 1.36 -13.58
N LYS A 75 12.76 0.34 -14.38
CA LYS A 75 11.92 -0.79 -13.93
C LYS A 75 12.58 -1.56 -12.79
N LYS A 76 13.87 -1.88 -12.94
CA LYS A 76 14.63 -2.58 -11.89
C LYS A 76 14.72 -1.74 -10.61
N HIS A 77 15.00 -0.45 -10.74
CA HIS A 77 15.05 0.48 -9.61
C HIS A 77 13.73 0.53 -8.85
N LEU A 78 12.57 0.56 -9.53
CA LEU A 78 11.26 0.47 -8.87
C LEU A 78 11.10 -0.84 -8.08
N GLN A 79 11.50 -1.97 -8.66
CA GLN A 79 11.34 -3.28 -8.01
C GLN A 79 12.21 -3.44 -6.77
N GLU A 80 13.39 -2.82 -6.77
CA GLU A 80 14.35 -2.90 -5.66
C GLU A 80 14.02 -1.87 -4.55
N GLU A 81 13.75 -0.62 -4.91
CA GLU A 81 13.65 0.47 -3.93
C GLU A 81 12.27 0.60 -3.28
N VAL A 82 11.18 0.29 -4.00
CA VAL A 82 9.82 0.44 -3.46
C VAL A 82 9.62 -0.41 -2.20
N PRO A 83 9.97 -1.73 -2.18
CA PRO A 83 9.81 -2.55 -0.98
C PRO A 83 10.60 -2.01 0.21
N ASP A 84 11.84 -1.57 0.00
CA ASP A 84 12.71 -1.10 1.08
C ASP A 84 12.23 0.22 1.68
N ILE A 85 11.83 1.18 0.83
CA ILE A 85 11.27 2.46 1.29
C ILE A 85 9.94 2.26 2.01
N LEU A 86 9.08 1.38 1.49
CA LEU A 86 7.82 1.05 2.15
C LEU A 86 8.05 0.38 3.48
N LYS A 87 8.97 -0.59 3.56
CA LYS A 87 9.31 -1.27 4.82
C LYS A 87 9.78 -0.28 5.89
N GLN A 88 10.74 0.57 5.55
CA GLN A 88 11.24 1.60 6.48
C GLN A 88 10.10 2.51 6.97
N SER A 89 9.20 2.90 6.07
CA SER A 89 8.07 3.76 6.40
C SER A 89 7.04 3.04 7.27
N LEU A 90 6.69 1.80 6.93
CA LEU A 90 5.72 0.99 7.66
C LEU A 90 6.23 0.61 9.05
N ASP A 91 7.53 0.45 9.24
CA ASP A 91 8.14 0.19 10.53
C ASP A 91 8.22 1.46 11.40
N PHE A 92 8.61 2.59 10.80
CA PHE A 92 8.88 3.82 11.55
C PHE A 92 7.63 4.66 11.84
N MET A 93 6.74 4.83 10.86
CA MET A 93 5.63 5.78 10.97
C MET A 93 4.67 5.45 12.11
N PRO A 94 4.28 4.19 12.37
CA PRO A 94 3.46 3.85 13.54
C PRO A 94 4.13 4.23 14.86
N GLN A 95 5.45 4.05 14.96
CA GLN A 95 6.21 4.41 16.16
C GLN A 95 6.27 5.91 16.36
N LEU A 96 6.56 6.66 15.29
CA LEU A 96 6.56 8.12 15.31
C LEU A 96 5.18 8.66 15.72
N TYR A 97 4.11 8.14 15.12
CA TYR A 97 2.77 8.60 15.42
C TYR A 97 2.35 8.26 16.85
N LYS A 98 2.65 7.06 17.35
CA LYS A 98 2.45 6.73 18.77
C LYS A 98 3.20 7.68 19.69
N PHE A 99 4.46 7.98 19.37
CA PHE A 99 5.26 8.95 20.12
C PHE A 99 4.63 10.34 20.14
N LEU A 100 4.23 10.87 18.97
CA LEU A 100 3.58 12.18 18.87
C LEU A 100 2.24 12.21 19.62
N MET A 101 1.47 11.12 19.56
CA MET A 101 0.21 11.02 20.27
C MET A 101 0.40 11.14 21.79
N ARG A 102 1.50 10.62 22.37
CA ARG A 102 1.77 10.74 23.82
C ARG A 102 1.81 12.18 24.33
N ALA A 103 2.14 13.16 23.48
CA ALA A 103 2.14 14.57 23.87
C ALA A 103 0.73 15.15 24.04
N ILE A 104 -0.31 14.43 23.60
CA ILE A 104 -1.70 14.87 23.63
C ILE A 104 -2.38 14.38 24.91
N PRO A 105 -3.22 15.20 25.59
CA PRO A 105 -3.98 14.78 26.75
C PRO A 105 -4.81 13.52 26.49
N PHE A 106 -4.87 12.61 27.47
CA PHE A 106 -5.55 11.31 27.37
C PHE A 106 -6.94 11.37 26.74
N GLY A 107 -7.80 12.28 27.21
CA GLY A 107 -9.16 12.42 26.68
C GLY A 107 -9.20 12.72 25.18
N ARG A 108 -8.32 13.61 24.70
CA ARG A 108 -8.22 13.98 23.28
C ARG A 108 -7.64 12.85 22.43
N ARG A 109 -6.70 12.08 22.98
CA ARG A 109 -6.21 10.86 22.31
C ARG A 109 -7.32 9.83 22.18
N LEU A 110 -8.05 9.58 23.27
CA LEU A 110 -9.16 8.64 23.26
C LEU A 110 -10.23 9.10 22.25
N ASP A 111 -10.53 10.40 22.17
CA ASP A 111 -11.41 10.98 21.14
C ASP A 111 -10.91 10.64 19.75
N PHE A 112 -9.65 10.92 19.45
CA PHE A 112 -9.05 10.68 18.14
C PHE A 112 -9.00 9.19 17.73
N ILE A 113 -8.73 8.30 18.68
CA ILE A 113 -8.72 6.85 18.42
C ILE A 113 -10.15 6.33 18.22
N SER A 114 -11.11 6.86 18.98
CA SER A 114 -12.53 6.45 18.89
C SER A 114 -13.32 7.11 17.76
N SER A 115 -12.83 8.22 17.21
CA SER A 115 -13.50 8.94 16.13
C SER A 115 -13.27 8.24 14.79
N ARG A 116 -14.34 8.08 14.00
CA ARG A 116 -14.21 7.77 12.58
C ARG A 116 -13.68 9.00 11.83
N VAL A 117 -12.65 8.81 11.03
CA VAL A 117 -12.24 9.83 10.05
C VAL A 117 -13.34 9.91 8.99
N PRO A 118 -13.81 11.09 8.57
CA PRO A 118 -14.81 11.20 7.51
C PRO A 118 -14.33 10.47 6.24
N GLU A 119 -15.21 9.69 5.62
CA GLU A 119 -14.93 8.85 4.43
C GLU A 119 -14.30 9.63 3.27
N THR A 120 -14.51 10.95 3.22
CA THR A 120 -13.97 11.84 2.20
C THR A 120 -12.47 12.15 2.33
N ALA A 121 -11.82 11.80 3.46
CA ALA A 121 -10.43 12.19 3.74
C ALA A 121 -9.41 11.06 3.57
N CYS A 122 -9.82 9.80 3.53
CA CYS A 122 -8.95 8.67 3.19
C CYS A 122 -9.81 7.41 3.00
N HIS A 123 -9.54 6.63 1.98
CA HIS A 123 -10.31 5.42 1.67
C HIS A 123 -10.19 4.42 2.83
N GLY A 124 -11.29 4.14 3.53
CA GLY A 124 -11.43 2.95 4.39
C GLY A 124 -10.79 2.99 5.78
N CYS A 125 -10.34 4.14 6.29
CA CYS A 125 -9.80 4.23 7.66
C CYS A 125 -10.96 4.32 8.68
N GLY A 126 -11.36 3.17 9.23
CA GLY A 126 -12.11 3.09 10.49
C GLY A 126 -11.32 3.66 11.68
N PRO A 127 -11.64 3.30 12.93
CA PRO A 127 -10.97 3.89 14.09
C PRO A 127 -9.45 3.74 13.97
N ASN A 128 -8.70 4.73 14.48
CA ASN A 128 -7.24 4.81 14.36
C ASN A 128 -6.53 3.80 15.29
N SER A 129 -6.99 2.56 15.32
CA SER A 129 -6.56 1.47 16.21
C SER A 129 -5.07 1.13 16.05
N ALA A 130 -4.50 1.31 14.85
CA ALA A 130 -3.06 1.14 14.61
C ALA A 130 -2.19 2.09 15.46
N LEU A 131 -2.75 3.22 15.90
CA LEU A 131 -2.09 4.21 16.75
C LEU A 131 -2.33 3.98 18.25
N PHE A 132 -3.07 2.92 18.61
CA PHE A 132 -3.28 2.56 20.01
C PHE A 132 -1.96 2.17 20.67
N ASP A 133 -1.70 2.78 21.83
CA ASP A 133 -0.50 2.57 22.65
C ASP A 133 -0.95 2.12 24.04
N ALA A 134 -1.05 0.79 24.21
CA ALA A 134 -1.53 0.18 25.44
C ALA A 134 -0.74 0.64 26.67
N GLU A 135 0.60 0.69 26.57
CA GLU A 135 1.48 1.10 27.67
C GLU A 135 1.25 2.55 28.11
N SER A 136 0.96 3.45 27.17
CA SER A 136 0.61 4.81 27.54
C SER A 136 -0.78 4.90 28.14
N PHE A 137 -1.77 4.22 27.53
CA PHE A 137 -3.16 4.27 27.98
C PHE A 137 -3.34 3.65 29.37
N SER A 138 -2.62 2.57 29.69
CA SER A 138 -2.63 1.97 31.03
C SER A 138 -2.15 2.97 32.08
N ARG A 139 -1.02 3.66 31.83
CA ARG A 139 -0.52 4.71 32.73
C ARG A 139 -1.52 5.85 32.93
N ASP A 140 -2.16 6.31 31.85
CA ASP A 140 -3.18 7.36 31.95
C ASP A 140 -4.42 6.90 32.74
N ILE A 141 -4.74 5.60 32.73
CA ILE A 141 -5.83 5.01 33.51
C ILE A 141 -5.41 4.89 34.98
N ASP A 142 -4.18 4.47 35.26
CA ASP A 142 -3.63 4.36 36.62
C ASP A 142 -3.55 5.73 37.34
N ASP A 143 -3.40 6.82 36.58
CA ASP A 143 -3.44 8.19 37.11
C ASP A 143 -4.87 8.63 37.55
N ILE A 144 -5.91 7.85 37.24
CA ILE A 144 -7.28 8.15 37.67
C ILE A 144 -7.47 7.66 39.13
N PRO A 145 -7.89 8.54 40.06
CA PRO A 145 -8.06 8.14 41.46
C PRO A 145 -9.07 7.00 41.65
N ASP A 146 -8.74 6.05 42.52
CA ASP A 146 -9.58 4.93 42.95
C ASP A 146 -10.70 5.38 43.91
N GLU A 147 -11.61 6.19 43.38
CA GLU A 147 -12.75 6.74 44.12
C GLU A 147 -14.06 6.38 43.41
N GLY A 148 -15.14 6.25 44.20
CA GLY A 148 -16.47 5.94 43.63
C GLY A 148 -16.93 6.93 42.54
N LYS A 149 -16.51 8.20 42.61
CA LYS A 149 -16.81 9.23 41.59
C LYS A 149 -16.14 8.96 40.25
N SER A 150 -15.06 8.17 40.21
CA SER A 150 -14.32 7.80 38.99
C SER A 150 -15.00 6.68 38.20
N ILE A 151 -15.89 5.90 38.81
CA ILE A 151 -16.53 4.71 38.21
C ILE A 151 -17.18 5.05 36.86
N LYS A 152 -17.99 6.13 36.82
CA LYS A 152 -18.67 6.54 35.59
C LYS A 152 -17.69 6.85 34.46
N ARG A 153 -16.62 7.59 34.77
CA ARG A 153 -15.57 7.94 33.80
C ARG A 153 -14.88 6.69 33.26
N LEU A 154 -14.53 5.73 34.12
CA LEU A 154 -13.91 4.46 33.71
C LEU A 154 -14.85 3.61 32.85
N GLN A 155 -16.15 3.57 33.19
CA GLN A 155 -17.17 2.90 32.38
C GLN A 155 -17.31 3.53 31.00
N ASP A 156 -17.32 4.87 30.91
CA ASP A 156 -17.39 5.59 29.63
C ASP A 156 -16.14 5.31 28.77
N ILE A 157 -14.95 5.32 29.37
CA ILE A 157 -13.69 4.96 28.68
C ILE A 157 -13.76 3.52 28.15
N LYS A 158 -14.18 2.57 29.00
CA LYS A 158 -14.31 1.16 28.62
C LYS A 158 -15.28 0.97 27.45
N ALA A 159 -16.45 1.60 27.50
CA ALA A 159 -17.45 1.50 26.44
C ALA A 159 -16.89 1.99 25.08
N ARG A 160 -16.12 3.09 25.10
CA ARG A 160 -15.46 3.62 23.90
C ARG A 160 -14.39 2.68 23.35
N LEU A 161 -13.59 2.09 24.22
CA LEU A 161 -12.57 1.12 23.80
C LEU A 161 -13.19 -0.17 23.24
N GLU A 162 -14.32 -0.63 23.81
CA GLU A 162 -15.04 -1.79 23.27
C GLU A 162 -15.57 -1.50 21.86
N HIS A 163 -16.11 -0.30 21.62
CA HIS A 163 -16.53 0.11 20.28
C HIS A 163 -15.37 0.11 19.28
N VAL A 164 -14.21 0.69 19.64
CA VAL A 164 -13.00 0.68 18.81
C VAL A 164 -12.55 -0.75 18.47
N LYS A 165 -12.58 -1.65 19.46
CA LYS A 165 -12.25 -3.06 19.27
C LYS A 165 -13.18 -3.74 18.28
N GLN A 166 -14.50 -3.59 18.46
CA GLN A 166 -15.50 -4.20 17.56
C GLN A 166 -15.36 -3.71 16.12
N GLU A 167 -15.12 -2.42 15.93
CA GLU A 167 -14.88 -1.86 14.61
C GLU A 167 -13.60 -2.40 13.97
N ALA A 168 -12.50 -2.49 14.73
CA ALA A 168 -11.25 -3.07 14.24
C ALA A 168 -11.42 -4.56 13.87
N GLU A 169 -12.12 -5.35 14.68
CA GLU A 169 -12.46 -6.74 14.38
C GLU A 169 -13.27 -6.86 13.08
N ALA A 170 -14.26 -5.99 12.89
CA ALA A 170 -15.06 -5.97 11.66
C ALA A 170 -14.21 -5.64 10.42
N GLN A 171 -13.28 -4.69 10.53
CA GLN A 171 -12.36 -4.35 9.44
C GLN A 171 -11.43 -5.51 9.08
N PHE A 172 -10.81 -6.15 10.09
CA PHE A 172 -9.95 -7.32 9.84
C PHE A 172 -10.73 -8.46 9.20
N LYS A 173 -11.97 -8.72 9.66
CA LYS A 173 -12.82 -9.75 9.07
C LYS A 173 -13.16 -9.45 7.61
N ALA A 174 -13.41 -8.18 7.26
CA ALA A 174 -13.64 -7.78 5.88
C ALA A 174 -12.40 -8.01 5.00
N GLN A 175 -11.21 -7.65 5.48
CA GLN A 175 -9.94 -7.91 4.78
C GLN A 175 -9.68 -9.40 4.58
N LEU A 176 -9.93 -10.24 5.59
CA LEU A 176 -9.80 -11.69 5.46
C LEU A 176 -10.74 -12.25 4.38
N ALA A 177 -11.98 -11.76 4.31
CA ALA A 177 -12.93 -12.18 3.28
C ALA A 177 -12.48 -11.81 1.86
N GLU A 178 -11.80 -10.68 1.67
CA GLU A 178 -11.20 -10.32 0.38
C GLU A 178 -10.09 -11.30 -0.02
N ILE A 179 -9.22 -11.67 0.93
CA ILE A 179 -8.15 -12.65 0.72
C ILE A 179 -8.75 -14.02 0.36
N ASP A 180 -9.77 -14.47 1.09
CA ASP A 180 -10.50 -15.72 0.81
C ASP A 180 -11.08 -15.72 -0.61
N GLY A 181 -11.58 -14.56 -1.07
CA GLY A 181 -12.07 -14.37 -2.44
C GLY A 181 -10.98 -14.60 -3.49
N VAL A 182 -9.77 -14.06 -3.27
CA VAL A 182 -8.62 -14.29 -4.15
C VAL A 182 -8.19 -15.76 -4.14
N MET A 183 -8.13 -16.39 -2.97
CA MET A 183 -7.79 -17.83 -2.85
C MET A 183 -8.75 -18.70 -3.65
N LYS A 184 -10.06 -18.44 -3.55
CA LYS A 184 -11.07 -19.16 -4.34
C LYS A 184 -10.88 -19.01 -5.85
N SER A 185 -10.48 -17.83 -6.32
CA SER A 185 -10.18 -17.58 -7.74
C SER A 185 -8.94 -18.39 -8.20
N ILE A 186 -7.93 -18.50 -7.33
CA ILE A 186 -6.75 -19.34 -7.57
C ILE A 186 -7.15 -20.81 -7.66
N ASP A 187 -7.97 -21.32 -6.74
CA ASP A 187 -8.43 -22.72 -6.75
C ASP A 187 -9.20 -23.06 -8.04
N GLN A 188 -10.07 -22.16 -8.49
CA GLN A 188 -10.79 -22.32 -9.77
C GLN A 188 -9.82 -22.39 -10.95
N LYS A 189 -8.76 -21.57 -10.95
CA LYS A 189 -7.73 -21.58 -11.99
C LYS A 189 -6.91 -22.86 -11.97
N ILE A 190 -6.55 -23.37 -10.78
CA ILE A 190 -5.86 -24.65 -10.63
C ILE A 190 -6.71 -25.79 -11.21
N ALA A 191 -7.99 -25.88 -10.83
CA ALA A 191 -8.90 -26.90 -11.34
C ALA A 191 -9.04 -26.85 -12.88
N ARG A 192 -9.10 -25.65 -13.47
CA ARG A 192 -9.13 -25.49 -14.94
C ARG A 192 -7.84 -26.01 -15.59
N CYS A 193 -6.67 -25.69 -15.04
CA CYS A 193 -5.39 -26.17 -15.54
C CYS A 193 -5.25 -27.69 -15.40
N GLU A 194 -5.74 -28.28 -14.32
CA GLU A 194 -5.75 -29.73 -14.12
C GLU A 194 -6.65 -30.44 -15.13
N ALA A 195 -7.85 -29.90 -15.40
CA ALA A 195 -8.76 -30.42 -16.41
C ALA A 195 -8.14 -30.34 -17.82
N GLU A 196 -7.47 -29.24 -18.14
CA GLU A 196 -6.73 -29.08 -19.40
C GLU A 196 -5.61 -30.11 -19.53
N LYS A 197 -4.79 -30.29 -18.49
CA LYS A 197 -3.71 -31.28 -18.45
C LYS A 197 -4.22 -32.72 -18.62
N ALA A 198 -5.37 -33.03 -18.02
CA ALA A 198 -6.02 -34.34 -18.18
C ALA A 198 -6.50 -34.60 -19.62
N SER A 199 -6.76 -33.55 -20.40
CA SER A 199 -7.16 -33.63 -21.81
C SER A 199 -6.00 -33.86 -22.78
N TRP A 200 -4.74 -33.69 -22.32
CA TRP A 200 -3.57 -33.94 -23.15
C TRP A 200 -3.46 -35.44 -23.44
N ARG A 201 -3.83 -35.87 -24.65
CA ARG A 201 -3.61 -37.25 -25.10
C ARG A 201 -2.10 -37.53 -25.13
N ARG A 202 -1.67 -38.63 -24.48
CA ARG A 202 -0.33 -39.18 -24.65
C ARG A 202 -0.15 -39.51 -26.14
N ILE A 203 0.71 -38.77 -26.83
CA ILE A 203 1.18 -39.19 -28.15
C ILE A 203 1.98 -40.48 -27.90
N PRO A 204 1.59 -41.63 -28.47
CA PRO A 204 2.43 -42.82 -28.39
C PRO A 204 3.70 -42.52 -29.16
N ILE A 205 4.85 -42.62 -28.50
CA ILE A 205 6.12 -42.72 -29.21
C ILE A 205 6.08 -44.10 -29.86
N GLU A 206 5.92 -44.17 -31.18
CA GLU A 206 6.10 -45.43 -31.89
C GLU A 206 7.54 -45.89 -31.65
N ASP A 207 7.68 -47.00 -30.94
CA ASP A 207 8.95 -47.72 -30.83
C ASP A 207 9.39 -48.09 -32.26
N GLY A 208 10.36 -47.35 -32.78
CA GLY A 208 11.00 -47.61 -34.06
C GLY A 208 11.69 -48.96 -34.06
N SER A 209 10.91 -50.04 -34.27
CA SER A 209 11.44 -51.34 -34.63
C SER A 209 12.01 -51.22 -36.03
N PHE A 210 13.33 -51.07 -36.10
CA PHE A 210 14.10 -51.27 -37.32
C PHE A 210 13.97 -52.74 -37.75
N GLY A 211 12.99 -53.01 -38.60
CA GLY A 211 12.88 -54.26 -39.33
C GLY A 211 14.07 -54.40 -40.28
N ASN A 212 15.08 -55.15 -39.85
CA ASN A 212 16.17 -55.61 -40.70
C ASN A 212 15.59 -56.49 -41.81
N LYS A 213 15.69 -56.06 -43.07
CA LYS A 213 15.42 -56.92 -44.24
C LYS A 213 16.75 -57.31 -44.87
N GLU A 214 17.21 -58.51 -44.50
CA GLU A 214 18.10 -59.31 -45.35
C GLU A 214 17.32 -59.84 -46.56
N LYS A 215 17.87 -59.57 -47.75
CA LYS A 215 17.97 -60.38 -48.98
C LYS A 215 17.74 -59.55 -50.24
#